data_AF-A0A1Z5KW61-F1
#
_entry.id   AF-A0A1Z5KW61-F1
#
_cell.length_a   1.000
_cell.length_b   1.000
_cell.length_c   1.000
_cell.angle_alpha   90.00
_cell.angle_beta   90.00
_cell.angle_gamma   90.00
#
_symmetry.space_group_name_H-M   'P 1'
#
loop_
_entity.id
_entity.type
_entity.pdbx_description
1 polymer ?
#
loop_
_entity_poly.entity_id
_entity_poly.type
_entity_poly.pdbx_seq_one_letter_code
_entity_poly.pdbx_strand_id
1 'polypeptide(L)'
;MQSLLRKMVKSKIAQLARDFSPRPSHHVKPANTYEDAVCALNKLQSNEAATRKSLLDRAAPAKNLQKMLLHLEAVKIKMEELNALNVIHVAGTKGKGSTCAFTEGILRSHGFKTGLYTCW
;
A
#
# COMPACT_ATOMS: atom_id res chain seq x y z
N MET A 1 27.65 14.56 -16.82
CA MET A 1 26.82 14.73 -15.60
C MET A 1 25.75 13.63 -15.39
N GLN A 2 25.15 13.03 -16.43
CA GLN A 2 24.10 12.00 -16.25
C GLN A 2 24.56 10.67 -15.62
N SER A 3 25.83 10.28 -15.82
CA SER A 3 26.42 9.06 -15.23
C SER A 3 26.59 9.14 -13.70
N LEU A 4 26.93 10.32 -13.18
CA LEU A 4 27.09 10.54 -11.74
C LEU A 4 25.74 10.49 -11.02
N LEU A 5 24.71 11.11 -11.62
CA LEU A 5 23.35 11.10 -11.08
C LEU A 5 22.79 9.66 -11.01
N ARG A 6 23.01 8.85 -12.05
CA ARG A 6 22.61 7.43 -12.07
C ARG A 6 23.34 6.59 -11.02
N LYS A 7 24.64 6.82 -10.81
CA LYS A 7 25.42 6.15 -9.75
C LYS A 7 24.92 6.54 -8.35
N MET A 8 24.60 7.82 -8.15
CA MET A 8 24.11 8.33 -6.87
C MET A 8 22.70 7.81 -6.55
N VAL A 9 21.81 7.72 -7.54
CA VAL A 9 20.47 7.11 -7.40
C VAL A 9 20.58 5.62 -7.11
N LYS A 10 21.43 4.86 -7.83
CA LYS A 10 21.67 3.44 -7.55
C LYS A 10 22.23 3.22 -6.15
N SER A 11 23.17 4.05 -5.72
CA SER A 11 23.74 4.01 -4.36
C SER A 11 22.68 4.26 -3.29
N LYS A 12 21.80 5.25 -3.51
CA LYS A 12 20.75 5.60 -2.54
C LYS A 12 19.63 4.55 -2.47
N ILE A 13 19.28 3.93 -3.60
CA ILE A 13 18.35 2.78 -3.67
C ILE A 13 18.97 1.56 -2.96
N ALA A 14 20.26 1.28 -3.20
CA ALA A 14 20.96 0.19 -2.54
C ALA A 14 21.13 0.42 -1.03
N GLN A 15 21.33 1.67 -0.59
CA GLN A 15 21.34 2.03 0.82
C GLN A 15 19.97 1.77 1.46
N LEU A 16 18.89 2.20 0.80
CA LEU A 16 17.53 2.04 1.30
C LEU A 16 17.09 0.57 1.36
N ALA A 17 17.53 -0.25 0.41
CA ALA A 17 17.30 -1.70 0.40
C ALA A 17 18.03 -2.42 1.55
N ARG A 18 19.17 -1.88 2.03
CA ARG A 18 19.89 -2.42 3.19
C ARG A 18 19.24 -2.02 4.52
N ASP A 19 18.83 -0.77 4.64
CA ASP A 19 18.10 -0.28 5.82
C ASP A 19 16.73 -0.95 5.98
N PHE A 20 16.17 -1.43 4.86
CA PHE A 20 14.95 -2.24 4.79
C PHE A 20 15.24 -3.70 4.42
N SER A 21 16.37 -4.23 4.89
CA SER A 21 16.63 -5.68 4.79
C SER A 21 15.46 -6.45 5.41
N PRO A 22 14.92 -7.48 4.73
CA PRO A 22 13.97 -8.39 5.35
C PRO A 22 14.64 -8.94 6.61
N ARG A 23 14.00 -8.75 7.77
CA ARG A 23 14.53 -9.31 9.02
C ARG A 23 14.77 -10.81 8.80
N PRO A 24 15.84 -11.38 9.36
CA PRO A 24 16.12 -12.81 9.23
C PRO A 24 14.86 -13.59 9.56
N SER A 25 14.49 -14.50 8.66
CA SER A 25 13.34 -15.38 8.81
C SER A 25 13.56 -16.26 10.03
N HIS A 26 13.10 -15.80 11.20
CA HIS A 26 12.73 -16.71 12.26
C HIS A 26 11.78 -17.74 11.64
N HIS A 27 11.99 -19.01 11.95
CA HIS A 27 11.21 -20.13 11.45
C HIS A 27 9.73 -19.92 11.82
N VAL A 28 8.98 -19.21 10.97
CA VAL A 28 7.55 -18.95 11.14
C VAL A 28 6.85 -20.23 10.69
N LYS A 29 6.13 -20.88 11.61
CA LYS A 29 5.19 -21.96 11.27
C LYS A 29 4.36 -21.50 10.07
N PRO A 30 4.18 -22.32 9.03
CA PRO A 30 3.51 -21.87 7.82
C PRO A 30 2.07 -21.47 8.19
N ALA A 31 1.79 -20.17 8.14
CA ALA A 31 0.49 -19.57 8.41
C ALA A 31 -0.45 -19.94 7.27
N ASN A 32 -0.93 -21.18 7.29
CA ASN A 32 -1.67 -21.79 6.18
C ASN A 32 -3.19 -21.69 6.37
N THR A 33 -3.65 -21.14 7.49
CA THR A 33 -5.06 -20.96 7.79
C THR A 33 -5.49 -19.50 7.61
N TYR A 34 -6.78 -19.30 7.31
CA TYR A 34 -7.36 -17.96 7.23
C TYR A 34 -7.20 -17.21 8.56
N GLU A 35 -7.36 -17.92 9.66
CA GLU A 35 -7.27 -17.41 11.03
C GLU A 35 -5.87 -16.91 11.37
N ASP A 36 -4.83 -17.65 10.97
CA ASP A 36 -3.43 -17.22 11.16
C ASP A 36 -3.14 -15.94 10.37
N ALA A 37 -3.66 -15.83 9.14
CA ALA A 37 -3.50 -14.63 8.31
C ALA A 37 -4.21 -13.42 8.94
N VAL A 38 -5.45 -13.59 9.43
CA VAL A 38 -6.18 -12.54 10.15
C VAL A 38 -5.44 -12.11 11.42
N CYS A 39 -4.91 -13.07 12.20
CA CYS A 39 -4.13 -12.79 13.39
C CYS A 39 -2.84 -12.02 13.07
N ALA A 40 -2.13 -12.39 12.00
CA ALA A 40 -0.96 -11.68 11.55
C ALA A 40 -1.27 -10.24 11.08
N LEU A 41 -2.37 -10.04 10.34
CA LEU A 41 -2.81 -8.72 9.88
C LEU A 41 -3.17 -7.80 11.05
N ASN A 42 -3.88 -8.32 12.04
CA ASN A 42 -4.27 -7.52 13.22
C ASN A 42 -3.05 -7.04 14.03
N LYS A 43 -1.95 -7.81 14.05
CA LYS A 43 -0.69 -7.37 14.70
C LYS A 43 -0.01 -6.18 14.04
N LEU A 44 -0.37 -5.86 12.79
CA LEU A 44 0.19 -4.73 12.03
C LEU A 44 -0.64 -3.45 12.16
N GLN A 45 -1.76 -3.47 12.89
CA GLN A 45 -2.59 -2.29 13.08
C GLN A 45 -1.81 -1.20 13.81
N SER A 46 -1.77 -0.01 13.20
CA SER A 46 -1.11 1.15 13.80
C SER A 46 -1.92 1.64 14.99
N ASN A 47 -1.28 1.81 16.15
CA ASN A 47 -1.91 2.40 17.32
C ASN A 47 -2.10 3.92 17.16
N GLU A 48 -2.93 4.52 18.01
CA GLU A 48 -3.25 5.95 18.00
C GLU A 48 -2.00 6.85 18.03
N ALA A 49 -0.99 6.45 18.82
CA ALA A 49 0.27 7.18 18.94
C ALA A 49 1.06 7.22 17.61
N ALA A 50 1.10 6.11 16.87
CA ALA A 50 1.73 6.05 15.55
C ALA A 50 1.01 6.93 14.52
N THR A 51 -0.32 6.91 14.54
CA THR A 51 -1.16 7.76 13.66
C THR A 51 -0.93 9.24 13.96
N ARG A 52 -0.94 9.64 15.24
CA ARG A 52 -0.68 11.03 15.65
C ARG A 52 0.73 11.49 15.26
N LYS A 53 1.74 10.63 15.39
CA LYS A 53 3.11 10.93 14.95
C LYS A 53 3.19 11.13 13.43
N SER A 54 2.44 10.35 12.65
CA SER A 54 2.37 10.50 11.19
C SER A 54 1.70 11.81 10.77
N LEU A 55 0.76 12.34 11.55
CA LEU A 55 0.14 13.65 11.28
C LEU A 55 1.10 14.82 11.49
N LEU A 56 2.05 14.66 12.41
CA LEU A 56 3.05 15.68 12.74
C LEU A 56 4.28 15.62 11.81
N ASP A 57 4.56 14.46 11.22
CA ASP A 57 5.67 14.27 10.29
C ASP A 57 5.30 14.75 8.88
N ARG A 58 5.78 15.94 8.52
CA ARG A 58 5.59 16.53 7.18
C ARG A 58 6.18 15.67 6.05
N ALA A 59 7.14 14.78 6.34
CA ALA A 59 7.71 13.86 5.36
C ALA A 59 6.95 12.52 5.25
N ALA A 60 5.92 12.30 6.07
CA ALA A 60 5.14 11.05 6.08
C ALA A 60 4.55 10.69 4.69
N PRO A 61 3.99 11.61 3.89
CA PRO A 61 3.43 11.23 2.59
C PRO A 61 4.46 10.61 1.63
N ALA A 62 5.65 11.19 1.54
CA ALA A 62 6.73 10.69 0.70
C ALA A 62 7.25 9.33 1.18
N LYS A 63 7.37 9.14 2.51
CA LYS A 63 7.77 7.86 3.12
C LYS A 63 6.73 6.77 2.88
N ASN A 64 5.44 7.11 2.95
CA ASN A 64 4.34 6.18 2.71
C ASN A 64 4.29 5.74 1.25
N LEU A 65 4.49 6.67 0.32
CA LEU A 65 4.61 6.35 -1.11
C LEU A 65 5.79 5.41 -1.37
N GLN A 66 6.95 5.70 -0.79
CA GLN A 66 8.13 4.84 -0.94
C GLN A 66 7.90 3.43 -0.39
N LYS A 67 7.25 3.31 0.77
CA LYS A 67 6.83 2.00 1.30
C LYS A 67 5.89 1.29 0.32
N MET A 68 4.88 1.98 -0.21
CA MET A 68 3.93 1.40 -1.16
C MET A 68 4.65 0.79 -2.38
N LEU A 69 5.61 1.52 -2.95
CA LEU A 69 6.43 1.03 -4.07
C LEU A 69 7.20 -0.26 -3.74
N LEU A 70 7.77 -0.36 -2.53
CA LEU A 70 8.47 -1.56 -2.08
C LEU A 70 7.51 -2.76 -1.95
N HIS A 71 6.28 -2.56 -1.49
CA HIS A 71 5.29 -3.63 -1.41
C HIS A 71 4.82 -4.08 -2.80
N LEU A 72 4.67 -3.16 -3.75
CA LEU A 72 4.35 -3.52 -5.14
C LEU A 72 5.45 -4.39 -5.77
N GLU A 73 6.72 -4.03 -5.54
CA GLU A 73 7.86 -4.82 -6.00
C GLU A 73 7.86 -6.23 -5.40
N ALA A 74 7.54 -6.36 -4.09
CA ALA A 74 7.44 -7.66 -3.42
C ALA A 74 6.35 -8.57 -4.01
N VAL A 75 5.23 -8.00 -4.46
CA VAL A 75 4.11 -8.73 -5.09
C VAL A 75 4.31 -8.86 -6.62
N LYS A 76 5.41 -8.32 -7.17
CA LYS A 76 5.75 -8.33 -8.60
C LYS A 76 4.73 -7.62 -9.50
N ILE A 77 4.06 -6.59 -8.97
CA ILE A 77 3.12 -5.75 -9.72
C ILE A 77 3.86 -4.50 -10.20
N LYS A 78 3.78 -4.21 -11.49
CA LYS A 78 4.40 -3.02 -12.07
C LYS A 78 3.49 -1.79 -11.99
N MET A 79 4.07 -0.59 -12.00
CA MET A 79 3.30 0.66 -11.94
C MET A 79 2.44 0.88 -13.20
N GLU A 80 2.88 0.38 -14.35
CA GLU A 80 2.15 0.46 -15.61
C GLU A 80 0.84 -0.34 -15.56
N GLU A 81 0.84 -1.48 -14.88
CA GLU A 81 -0.37 -2.30 -14.67
C GLU A 81 -1.39 -1.57 -13.80
N LEU A 82 -0.92 -0.83 -12.79
CA LEU A 82 -1.78 -0.01 -11.94
C LEU A 82 -2.38 1.18 -12.72
N ASN A 83 -1.58 1.84 -13.55
CA ASN A 83 -2.03 2.97 -14.37
C ASN A 83 -3.00 2.57 -15.49
N ALA A 84 -3.00 1.29 -15.90
CA ALA A 84 -3.95 0.77 -16.86
C ALA A 84 -5.35 0.52 -16.26
N LEU A 85 -5.50 0.58 -14.92
CA LEU A 85 -6.78 0.38 -14.26
C LEU A 85 -7.66 1.64 -14.31
N ASN A 86 -8.96 1.44 -14.52
CA ASN A 86 -9.96 2.48 -14.35
C ASN A 86 -10.32 2.61 -12.87
N VAL A 87 -9.70 3.57 -12.17
CA VAL A 87 -9.87 3.77 -10.72
C VAL A 87 -10.73 4.99 -10.42
N ILE A 88 -11.74 4.81 -9.58
CA ILE A 88 -12.51 5.89 -8.96
C ILE A 88 -12.04 6.03 -7.51
N HIS A 89 -11.38 7.14 -7.19
CA HIS A 89 -10.93 7.44 -5.83
C HIS A 89 -11.91 8.38 -5.12
N VAL A 90 -12.47 7.93 -3.99
CA VAL A 90 -13.42 8.70 -3.19
C VAL A 90 -12.77 9.09 -1.85
N ALA A 91 -12.56 10.39 -1.65
CA ALA A 91 -12.02 10.98 -0.43
C ALA A 91 -13.06 11.88 0.28
N GLY A 92 -13.00 11.97 1.61
CA GLY A 92 -13.90 12.82 2.40
C GLY A 92 -14.10 12.35 3.83
N THR A 93 -14.69 13.18 4.69
CA THR A 93 -14.92 12.83 6.10
C THR A 93 -16.12 11.91 6.28
N LYS A 94 -17.20 12.17 5.52
CA LYS A 94 -18.48 11.46 5.60
C LYS A 94 -18.89 10.98 4.21
N GLY A 95 -19.74 9.96 4.15
CA GLY A 95 -20.36 9.50 2.90
C GLY A 95 -19.48 8.64 1.98
N LYS A 96 -18.18 8.48 2.22
CA LYS A 96 -17.28 7.68 1.35
C LYS A 96 -17.81 6.27 1.08
N GLY A 97 -18.19 5.54 2.12
CA GLY A 97 -18.68 4.16 1.99
C GLY A 97 -19.95 4.07 1.15
N SER A 98 -20.94 4.92 1.46
CA SER A 98 -22.20 5.00 0.72
C SER A 98 -22.01 5.46 -0.74
N THR A 99 -21.16 6.45 -0.99
CA THR A 99 -20.84 6.89 -2.35
C THR A 99 -20.16 5.76 -3.14
N CYS A 100 -19.18 5.06 -2.56
CA CYS A 100 -18.53 3.93 -3.24
C CYS A 100 -19.53 2.79 -3.52
N ALA A 101 -20.43 2.49 -2.59
CA ALA A 101 -21.44 1.45 -2.77
C ALA A 101 -22.43 1.80 -3.89
N PHE A 102 -22.89 3.05 -3.97
CA PHE A 102 -23.75 3.50 -5.06
C PHE A 102 -23.03 3.48 -6.41
N THR A 103 -21.80 4.00 -6.47
CA THR A 103 -21.01 4.00 -7.71
C THR A 103 -20.74 2.57 -8.20
N GLU A 104 -20.36 1.65 -7.31
CA GLU A 104 -20.17 0.24 -7.65
C GLU A 104 -21.45 -0.39 -8.19
N GLY A 105 -22.58 -0.18 -7.50
CA GLY A 105 -23.86 -0.75 -7.89
C GLY A 105 -24.33 -0.27 -9.26
N ILE A 106 -24.16 1.03 -9.56
CA ILE A 106 -24.48 1.62 -10.86
C ILE A 106 -23.59 1.02 -11.96
N LEU A 107 -22.27 0.93 -11.73
CA LEU A 107 -21.36 0.37 -12.74
C LEU A 107 -21.65 -1.12 -12.99
N ARG A 108 -21.90 -1.88 -11.93
CA ARG A 108 -22.25 -3.30 -12.05
C ARG A 108 -23.59 -3.50 -12.76
N SER A 109 -24.58 -2.62 -12.56
CA SER A 109 -25.87 -2.70 -13.29
C SER A 109 -25.71 -2.44 -14.79
N HIS A 110 -24.65 -1.74 -15.20
CA HIS A 110 -24.30 -1.51 -16.60
C HIS A 110 -23.37 -2.61 -17.16
N GLY A 111 -23.17 -3.71 -16.44
CA GLY A 111 -22.40 -4.86 -16.91
C GLY A 111 -20.88 -4.75 -16.73
N PHE A 112 -20.39 -3.75 -16.00
CA PHE A 112 -18.96 -3.66 -15.71
C PHE A 112 -18.55 -4.64 -14.60
N LYS A 113 -17.38 -5.26 -14.75
CA LYS A 113 -16.73 -6.00 -13.67
C LYS A 113 -16.03 -5.03 -12.73
N THR A 114 -16.58 -4.88 -11.53
CA THR A 114 -16.15 -3.94 -10.51
C THR A 114 -15.42 -4.64 -9.37
N GLY A 115 -14.50 -3.91 -8.73
CA GLY A 115 -13.94 -4.26 -7.42
C GLY A 115 -14.19 -3.11 -6.45
N LEU A 116 -14.56 -3.42 -5.20
CA LEU A 116 -14.86 -2.42 -4.18
C LEU A 116 -13.88 -2.55 -3.00
N TYR A 117 -13.12 -1.49 -2.75
CA TYR A 117 -12.30 -1.35 -1.56
C TYR A 117 -12.81 -0.18 -0.73
N THR A 118 -13.29 -0.46 0.47
CA THR A 118 -13.87 0.54 1.38
C THR A 118 -13.44 0.27 2.81
N CYS A 119 -13.26 1.34 3.58
CA CYS A 119 -13.06 1.29 5.02
C CYS A 119 -14.35 1.77 5.70
N TRP A 120 -14.98 0.86 6.45
CA TRP A 120 -16.07 1.18 7.38
C TRP A 120 -15.51 1.65 8.72
#